data_AF-A0A953TY21-F1
#
_entry.id   AF-A0A953TY21-F1
#
_cell.length_a   1.000
_cell.length_b   1.000
_cell.length_c   1.000
_cell.angle_alpha   90.00
_cell.angle_beta   90.00
_cell.angle_gamma   90.00
#
_symmetry.space_group_name_H-M   'P 1'
#
loop_
_entity.id
_entity.type
_entity.pdbx_description
1 polymer ?
#
loop_
_entity_poly.entity_id
_entity_poly.type
_entity_poly.pdbx_seq_one_letter_code
_entity_poly.pdbx_strand_id
1 'polypeptide(L)' 'MLKNISRARIAGAWCAIVIVLGAYGVVSGAAMTVSAAALWLLACVGPPAVMLFVWRGAPPPTVAEVLHTVDIGSKEARS' A
#
# COMPACT_ATOMS: atom_id res chain seq x y z
N MET A 1 17.40 -6.13 6.46
CA MET A 1 17.56 -6.75 5.13
C MET A 1 16.26 -6.75 4.29
N LEU A 2 15.36 -5.76 4.44
CA LEU A 2 14.06 -5.71 3.71
C LEU A 2 14.10 -4.94 2.38
N LYS A 3 15.25 -4.41 1.97
CA LYS A 3 15.34 -3.39 0.91
C LYS A 3 15.11 -3.92 -0.52
N ASN A 4 15.15 -5.24 -0.71
CA ASN A 4 15.07 -5.89 -2.04
C ASN A 4 13.82 -6.78 -2.21
N ILE A 5 12.88 -6.75 -1.26
CA ILE A 5 11.68 -7.56 -1.37
C ILE A 5 10.74 -6.91 -2.39
N SER A 6 10.43 -7.67 -3.45
CA SER A 6 9.54 -7.22 -4.52
C SER A 6 8.18 -6.82 -3.94
N ARG A 7 7.66 -5.72 -4.44
CA ARG A 7 6.38 -5.13 -4.06
C ARG A 7 5.23 -6.16 -4.08
N ALA A 8 5.23 -7.01 -5.11
CA ALA A 8 4.29 -8.11 -5.27
C ALA A 8 4.46 -9.24 -4.23
N ARG A 9 5.70 -9.49 -3.76
CA ARG A 9 5.97 -10.48 -2.70
C ARG A 9 5.40 -10.05 -1.36
N ILE A 10 5.42 -8.75 -1.04
CA ILE A 10 4.84 -8.24 0.22
C ILE A 10 3.32 -8.40 0.19
N ALA A 11 2.69 -7.99 -0.92
CA ALA A 11 1.25 -8.16 -1.08
C ALA A 11 0.84 -9.64 -1.02
N GLY A 12 1.60 -10.53 -1.68
CA GLY A 12 1.36 -11.97 -1.63
C GLY A 12 1.53 -12.57 -0.24
N ALA A 13 2.59 -12.19 0.49
CA ALA A 13 2.82 -12.63 1.87
C ALA A 13 1.71 -12.15 2.81
N TRP A 14 1.20 -10.93 2.60
CA TRP A 14 0.09 -10.39 3.36
C TRP A 14 -1.21 -11.18 3.14
N CYS A 15 -1.56 -11.46 1.88
CA CYS A 15 -2.71 -12.31 1.55
C CYS A 15 -2.60 -13.70 2.20
N ALA A 16 -1.40 -14.30 2.22
CA ALA A 16 -1.19 -15.59 2.86
C ALA A 16 -1.43 -15.55 4.38
N ILE A 17 -0.95 -14.52 5.08
CA ILE A 17 -1.17 -14.33 6.52
C ILE A 17 -2.66 -14.21 6.83
N VAL A 18 -3.39 -13.43 6.03
CA VAL A 18 -4.84 -13.24 6.14
C VAL A 18 -5.52 -14.60 5.98
N ILE A 19 -5.28 -15.35 4.90
CA ILE A 19 -5.89 -16.68 4.70
C ILE A 19 -5.65 -17.62 5.90
N VAL A 20 -4.44 -17.63 6.45
CA VAL A 20 -4.08 -18.48 7.61
C VAL A 20 -4.87 -18.09 8.86
N LEU A 21 -4.96 -16.79 9.19
CA LEU A 21 -5.76 -16.34 10.33
C LEU A 21 -7.26 -16.68 10.15
N GLY A 22 -7.76 -16.68 8.90
CA GLY A 22 -9.15 -16.99 8.59
C GLY A 22 -9.45 -18.46 8.80
N ALA A 23 -8.58 -19.33 8.28
CA ALA A 23 -8.63 -20.76 8.52
C ALA A 23 -8.53 -21.10 10.01
N TYR A 24 -7.67 -20.39 10.76
CA TYR A 24 -7.56 -20.56 12.21
C TYR A 24 -8.85 -20.17 12.93
N GLY A 25 -9.49 -19.07 12.51
CA GLY A 25 -10.79 -18.65 13.04
C GLY A 25 -11.88 -19.72 12.84
N VAL A 26 -11.94 -20.34 11.66
CA VAL A 26 -12.86 -21.45 11.38
C VAL A 26 -12.56 -22.66 12.27
N VAL A 27 -11.29 -23.04 12.40
CA VAL A 27 -10.85 -24.18 13.24
C VAL A 27 -11.17 -23.94 14.72
N SER A 28 -11.06 -22.70 15.20
CA SER A 28 -11.41 -22.33 16.58
C SER A 28 -12.92 -22.30 16.86
N GLY A 29 -13.77 -22.58 15.86
CA GLY A 29 -15.22 -22.56 16.01
C GLY A 29 -15.80 -21.15 16.14
N ALA A 30 -15.07 -20.12 15.69
CA ALA A 30 -15.59 -18.77 15.68
C ALA A 30 -16.83 -18.71 14.77
N ALA A 31 -17.93 -18.18 15.28
CA ALA A 31 -19.13 -17.95 14.47
C ALA A 31 -18.78 -16.95 13.36
N MET A 32 -18.52 -17.45 12.15
CA MET A 32 -18.36 -16.63 10.95
C MET A 32 -19.71 -16.01 10.60
N THR A 33 -20.03 -14.91 11.26
CA THR A 33 -21.15 -14.05 10.89
C THR A 33 -20.82 -13.30 9.60
N VAL A 34 -21.85 -12.85 8.87
CA VAL A 34 -21.68 -12.03 7.66
C VAL A 34 -20.83 -10.78 7.96
N SER A 35 -20.98 -10.21 9.15
CA SER A 35 -20.20 -9.08 9.65
C SER A 35 -18.71 -9.43 9.82
N ALA A 36 -18.42 -10.60 10.40
CA ALA A 36 -17.05 -11.09 10.55
C ALA A 36 -16.40 -11.34 9.18
N ALA A 37 -17.13 -11.95 8.25
CA ALA A 37 -16.66 -12.15 6.87
C ALA A 37 -16.38 -10.82 6.15
N ALA A 38 -17.24 -9.82 6.33
CA ALA A 38 -17.03 -8.48 5.76
C ALA A 38 -15.77 -7.79 6.33
N LEU A 39 -15.55 -7.87 7.64
CA LEU A 39 -14.32 -7.36 8.29
C LEU A 39 -13.07 -8.10 7.80
N TRP A 40 -13.19 -9.40 7.56
CA TRP A 40 -12.16 -10.25 6.98
C TRP A 40 -11.79 -9.83 5.56
N LEU A 41 -12.77 -9.53 4.72
CA LEU A 41 -12.56 -9.02 3.37
C LEU A 41 -11.92 -7.62 3.40
N LEU A 42 -12.37 -6.74 4.30
CA LEU A 42 -11.76 -5.42 4.52
C LEU A 42 -10.31 -5.53 4.98
N ALA A 43 -9.99 -6.46 5.89
CA ALA A 43 -8.62 -6.72 6.34
C ALA A 43 -7.74 -7.32 5.22
N CYS A 44 -8.35 -8.06 4.29
CA CYS A 44 -7.67 -8.60 3.11
C CYS A 44 -7.34 -7.52 2.09
N VAL A 45 -8.31 -6.63 1.79
CA VAL A 45 -8.20 -5.64 0.70
C VAL A 45 -7.61 -4.30 1.16
N GLY A 46 -7.85 -3.89 2.40
CA GLY A 46 -7.43 -2.60 2.93
C GLY A 46 -5.90 -2.39 2.86
N PRO A 47 -5.08 -3.26 3.46
CA PRO A 47 -3.64 -3.12 3.42
C PRO A 47 -3.01 -3.14 2.01
N PRO A 48 -3.38 -4.05 1.07
CA PRO A 48 -2.87 -3.98 -0.29
C PRO A 48 -3.40 -2.75 -1.05
N ALA A 49 -4.63 -2.30 -0.80
CA ALA A 49 -5.13 -1.05 -1.38
C ALA A 49 -4.34 0.16 -0.89
N VAL A 50 -4.05 0.25 0.42
CA VAL A 50 -3.21 1.31 1.00
C VAL A 50 -1.79 1.22 0.48
N MET A 51 -1.20 0.02 0.40
CA MET A 51 0.14 -0.15 -0.20
C MET A 51 0.15 0.28 -1.67
N LEU A 52 -0.87 -0.08 -2.46
CA LEU A 52 -0.98 0.36 -3.85
C LEU A 52 -1.16 1.86 -3.95
N PHE A 53 -1.94 2.48 -3.06
CA PHE A 53 -2.16 3.93 -3.03
C PHE A 53 -0.88 4.68 -2.65
N VAL A 54 -0.17 4.21 -1.63
CA VAL A 54 1.13 4.76 -1.19
C VAL A 54 2.20 4.56 -2.25
N TRP A 55 2.20 3.41 -2.95
CA TRP A 55 3.17 3.11 -4.01
C TRP A 55 2.83 3.72 -5.37
N ARG A 56 1.57 4.10 -5.58
CA ARG A 56 1.12 5.03 -6.61
C ARG A 56 1.49 6.48 -6.28
N GLY A 57 2.28 6.69 -5.21
CA GLY A 57 2.90 7.96 -4.83
C GLY A 57 3.30 8.79 -6.04
N ALA A 58 3.01 10.10 -5.91
CA ALA A 58 2.88 11.10 -6.97
C ALA A 58 3.68 10.79 -8.24
N PRO A 59 3.08 10.99 -9.44
CA PRO A 59 3.78 10.85 -10.71
C PRO A 59 5.17 11.49 -10.61
N PRO A 60 6.24 10.81 -11.08
CA PRO A 60 7.57 11.38 -11.03
C PRO A 60 7.51 12.80 -11.62
N PRO A 61 8.06 13.81 -10.92
CA PRO A 61 7.91 15.20 -11.30
C PRO A 61 8.33 15.35 -12.76
N THR A 62 7.46 15.97 -13.54
CA THR A 62 7.72 16.10 -14.96
C THR A 62 8.95 16.98 -15.15
N VAL A 63 9.71 16.76 -16.24
CA VAL A 63 10.90 17.57 -16.54
C VAL A 63 10.56 19.07 -16.55
N ALA A 64 9.34 19.42 -16.97
CA ALA A 64 8.83 20.79 -16.92
C ALA A 64 8.68 21.34 -15.49
N GLU A 65 8.14 20.55 -14.55
CA GLU A 65 8.04 20.95 -13.14
C GLU A 65 9.43 21.12 -12.50
N VAL A 66 10.38 20.23 -12.81
CA VAL A 66 11.76 20.35 -12.33
C VAL A 66 12.41 21.63 -12.86
N LEU A 67 12.30 21.89 -14.17
CA LEU A 67 12.85 23.11 -14.77
C LEU A 67 12.20 24.38 -14.21
N HIS A 68 10.90 24.36 -13.99
CA HIS A 68 10.16 25.49 -13.43
C HIS A 68 10.57 25.79 -11.98
N THR A 69 10.80 24.76 -11.15
CA THR A 69 11.29 24.97 -9.77
C THR A 69 12.70 25.56 -9.74
N VAL A 70 13.57 25.16 -10.66
CA VAL A 70 14.93 25.70 -10.78
C VAL A 70 14.92 27.14 -11.27
N ASP A 71 14.05 27.46 -12.23
CA ASP A 71 13.88 28.83 -12.75
C ASP A 71 13.42 29.80 -11.65
N ILE A 72 12.40 29.41 -10.87
CA ILE A 72 11.91 30.21 -9.73
C ILE A 72 13.03 30.44 -8.71
N GLY A 73 13.76 29.39 -8.32
CA GLY A 73 14.87 29.51 -7.38
C GLY A 73 16.01 30.39 -7.91
N SER A 74 16.31 30.32 -9.22
CA SER A 74 17.32 31.18 -9.84
C SER A 74 16.90 32.64 -9.91
N LYS A 75 15.60 32.92 -10.00
CA LYS A 75 15.06 34.28 -10.08
C LYS A 75 15.03 34.96 -8.71
N GLU A 76 14.72 34.23 -7.64
CA GLU A 76 14.84 34.72 -6.26
C GLU A 76 16.29 35.03 -5.88
N ALA A 77 17.24 34.18 -6.27
CA ALA A 77 18.67 34.39 -5.96
C ALA A 77 19.31 35.60 -6.68
N ARG A 78 18.62 36.16 -7.70
CA ARG A 78 19.07 37.34 -8.46
C ARG A 78 18.42 38.64 -7.96
N SER A 79 17.41 38.55 -7.10
CA SER A 79 16.76 39.71 -6.46
C SER A 79 17.49 40.14 -5.19
#